data_AF-A0A2I1P931-F1
#
_entry.id   AF-A0A2I1P931-F1
#
_cell.length_a   1.000
_cell.length_b   1.000
_cell.length_c   1.000
_cell.angle_alpha   90.00
_cell.angle_beta   90.00
_cell.angle_gamma   90.00
#
_symmetry.space_group_name_H-M   'P 1'
#
loop_
_entity.id
_entity.type
_entity.pdbx_description
1 polymer ?
#
loop_
_entity_poly.entity_id
_entity_poly.type
_entity_poly.pdbx_seq_one_letter_code
_entity_poly.pdbx_strand_id
1 'polypeptide(L)'
;MEDAASTAAADAAGTAGEPVVTLPADASAEEVAALTVVFSALGGGEAPAVERTNRWGVPGSGVRGAVVAGPGAWRASGLPR
;
A
#
# COMPACT_ATOMS: atom_id res chain seq x y z
N MET A 1 -7.34 -13.39 -30.71
CA MET A 1 -6.21 -12.47 -30.91
C MET A 1 -6.16 -11.56 -29.68
N GLU A 2 -5.97 -12.15 -28.50
CA GLU A 2 -5.97 -11.45 -27.22
C GLU A 2 -5.18 -12.33 -26.24
N ASP A 3 -3.90 -12.04 -26.14
CA ASP A 3 -2.98 -12.49 -25.09
C ASP A 3 -1.89 -11.41 -24.98
N ALA A 4 -2.25 -10.22 -24.52
CA ALA A 4 -1.30 -9.11 -24.34
C ALA A 4 -1.51 -8.30 -23.06
N ALA A 5 -2.61 -8.52 -22.32
CA ALA A 5 -2.93 -7.74 -21.12
C ALA A 5 -2.45 -8.41 -19.81
N SER A 6 -1.86 -9.60 -19.85
CA SER A 6 -1.57 -10.40 -18.64
C SER A 6 -0.17 -10.20 -18.03
N THR A 7 0.66 -9.29 -18.55
CA THR A 7 2.08 -9.19 -18.14
C THR A 7 2.45 -7.86 -17.47
N ALA A 8 1.48 -7.16 -16.86
CA ALA A 8 1.77 -5.94 -16.07
C ALA A 8 1.53 -6.11 -14.56
N ALA A 9 0.81 -7.15 -14.14
CA ALA A 9 0.51 -7.39 -12.72
C ALA A 9 1.63 -8.14 -11.96
N ALA A 10 2.65 -8.65 -12.67
CA ALA A 10 3.69 -9.48 -12.08
C ALA A 10 4.88 -8.71 -11.48
N ASP A 11 5.00 -7.40 -11.72
CA ASP A 11 6.16 -6.61 -11.28
C ASP A 11 6.01 -6.00 -9.86
N ALA A 12 4.85 -6.19 -9.23
CA ALA A 12 4.58 -5.71 -7.87
C ALA A 12 4.97 -6.71 -6.77
N ALA A 13 5.29 -7.95 -7.14
CA ALA A 13 5.93 -8.88 -6.23
C ALA A 13 7.44 -8.60 -6.29
N GLY A 14 7.89 -7.71 -5.41
CA GLY A 14 9.32 -7.43 -5.22
C GLY A 14 10.07 -8.74 -5.01
N THR A 15 10.64 -9.27 -6.10
CA THR A 15 11.56 -10.39 -6.07
C THR A 15 12.69 -9.94 -5.15
N ALA A 16 13.00 -10.73 -4.13
CA ALA A 16 14.14 -10.46 -3.24
C ALA A 16 15.39 -10.41 -4.12
N GLY A 17 15.76 -9.20 -4.53
CA GLY A 17 16.54 -8.93 -5.73
C GLY A 17 17.98 -8.62 -5.38
N GLU A 18 18.85 -9.02 -6.30
CA GLU A 18 20.23 -8.55 -6.37
C GLU A 18 20.27 -7.01 -6.30
N PRO A 19 21.25 -6.42 -5.59
CA PRO A 19 21.30 -4.97 -5.43
C PRO A 19 21.35 -4.26 -6.80
N VAL A 20 20.34 -3.41 -7.06
CA VAL A 20 20.25 -2.59 -8.29
C VAL A 20 21.42 -1.61 -8.39
N VAL A 21 21.92 -1.12 -7.26
CA VAL A 21 23.12 -0.30 -7.16
C VAL A 21 23.96 -0.80 -5.99
N THR A 22 25.25 -0.99 -6.22
CA THR A 22 26.25 -1.32 -5.20
C THR A 22 27.29 -0.21 -5.15
N LEU A 23 27.65 0.22 -3.94
CA LEU A 23 28.70 1.19 -3.69
C LEU A 23 29.91 0.51 -3.03
N PRO A 24 31.13 1.02 -3.25
CA PRO A 24 32.29 0.57 -2.50
C PRO A 24 32.15 0.92 -1.02
N ALA A 25 32.81 0.13 -0.15
CA ALA A 25 32.68 0.28 1.30
C ALA A 25 33.25 1.62 1.82
N ASP A 26 34.14 2.25 1.06
CA ASP A 26 34.82 3.50 1.35
C ASP A 26 34.29 4.69 0.54
N ALA A 27 33.08 4.58 -0.04
CA ALA A 27 32.45 5.67 -0.78
C ALA A 27 32.42 6.97 0.05
N SER A 28 32.82 8.07 -0.58
CA SER A 28 32.90 9.37 0.08
C SER A 28 31.52 9.97 0.28
N ALA A 29 31.42 10.95 1.20
CA ALA A 29 30.16 11.66 1.45
C ALA A 29 29.66 12.39 0.19
N GLU A 30 30.58 12.91 -0.62
CA GLU A 30 30.30 13.59 -1.88
C GLU A 30 29.74 12.63 -2.94
N GLU A 31 30.27 11.41 -3.01
CA GLU A 31 29.78 10.38 -3.94
C GLU A 31 28.36 9.94 -3.60
N VAL A 32 28.07 9.75 -2.31
CA VAL A 32 26.70 9.45 -1.83
C VAL A 32 25.76 10.62 -2.11
N ALA A 33 26.22 11.85 -1.92
CA ALA A 33 25.42 13.04 -2.22
C ALA A 33 25.12 13.16 -3.73
N ALA A 34 26.11 12.93 -4.59
CA ALA A 34 25.93 12.96 -6.04
C ALA A 34 24.90 11.93 -6.51
N LEU A 35 24.97 10.70 -6.00
CA LEU A 35 24.00 9.66 -6.32
C LEU A 35 22.58 10.03 -5.85
N THR A 36 22.46 10.62 -4.66
CA THR A 36 21.18 11.12 -4.13
C THR A 36 20.59 12.23 -5.01
N VAL A 37 21.43 13.16 -5.50
CA VAL A 37 21.00 14.22 -6.42
C VAL A 37 20.46 13.62 -7.72
N VAL A 38 21.14 12.63 -8.30
CA VAL A 38 20.68 11.96 -9.52
C VAL A 38 19.33 11.28 -9.29
N PHE A 39 19.18 10.49 -8.23
CA PHE A 39 17.90 9.83 -7.94
C PHE A 39 16.77 10.81 -7.65
N SER A 40 17.06 11.93 -6.97
CA SER A 40 16.07 12.97 -6.71
C SER A 40 15.64 13.67 -8.01
N ALA A 41 16.57 13.87 -8.96
CA ALA A 41 16.30 14.48 -10.25
C ALA A 41 15.51 13.56 -11.20
N LEU A 42 15.75 12.26 -11.13
CA LEU A 42 15.00 11.27 -11.91
C LEU A 42 13.53 11.19 -11.48
N GLY A 43 13.25 11.49 -10.22
CA GLY A 43 11.91 11.41 -9.64
C GLY A 43 11.42 9.98 -9.45
N GLY A 44 10.50 9.79 -8.50
CA GLY A 44 9.76 8.54 -8.32
C GLY A 44 8.31 8.76 -8.76
N GLY A 45 7.76 7.84 -9.55
CA GLY A 45 6.33 7.85 -9.83
C GLY A 45 5.55 7.69 -8.53
N GLU A 46 4.56 8.56 -8.29
CA GLU A 46 3.63 8.42 -7.17
C GLU A 46 3.05 7.00 -7.22
N ALA A 47 3.33 6.19 -6.20
CA ALA A 47 2.68 4.90 -6.08
C ALA A 47 1.17 5.16 -6.05
N PRO A 48 0.35 4.46 -6.86
CA PRO A 48 -1.07 4.72 -6.88
C PRO A 48 -1.59 4.62 -5.45
N ALA A 49 -2.22 5.68 -4.97
CA ALA A 49 -2.77 5.70 -3.63
C ALA A 49 -3.71 4.50 -3.51
N VAL A 50 -3.38 3.56 -2.61
CA VAL A 50 -4.30 2.49 -2.27
C VAL A 50 -5.47 3.17 -1.59
N GLU A 51 -6.58 3.31 -2.33
CA GLU A 51 -7.79 3.90 -1.81
C GLU A 51 -8.29 2.99 -0.68
N ARG A 52 -7.96 3.34 0.56
CA ARG A 52 -8.49 2.62 1.71
C ARG A 52 -9.97 2.90 1.72
N THR A 53 -10.78 1.88 1.40
CA THR A 53 -12.23 1.98 1.57
C THR A 53 -12.49 2.41 3.00
N ASN A 54 -12.90 3.67 3.16
CA ASN A 54 -13.22 4.18 4.47
C ASN A 54 -14.42 3.37 5.00
N ARG A 55 -14.51 3.21 6.32
CA ARG A 55 -15.58 2.41 6.95
C ARG A 55 -17.00 2.91 6.64
N TRP A 56 -17.12 4.11 6.08
CA TRP A 56 -18.37 4.78 5.71
C TRP A 56 -18.75 4.58 4.23
N GLY A 57 -17.83 4.09 3.40
CA GLY A 57 -18.00 3.83 1.98
C GLY A 57 -18.34 2.37 1.68
N VAL A 58 -18.46 1.53 2.72
CA VAL A 58 -18.90 0.13 2.57
C VAL A 58 -20.42 0.15 2.32
N PRO A 59 -20.95 -0.48 1.25
CA PRO A 59 -22.38 -0.45 0.94
C PRO A 59 -23.30 -0.90 2.12
N GLY A 60 -22.78 -1.76 3.00
CA GLY A 60 -23.47 -2.21 4.21
C GLY A 60 -23.48 -1.23 5.38
N SER A 61 -22.66 -0.17 5.41
CA SER A 61 -22.60 0.78 6.53
C SER A 61 -23.84 1.67 6.63
N GLY A 62 -24.58 1.82 5.54
CA GLY A 62 -25.88 2.51 5.51
C GLY A 62 -27.07 1.64 5.94
N VAL A 63 -26.88 0.32 6.03
CA VAL A 63 -27.93 -0.64 6.38
C VAL A 63 -27.83 -1.00 7.86
N ARG A 64 -28.86 -0.67 8.64
CA ARG A 64 -28.95 -1.10 10.04
C ARG A 64 -29.24 -2.60 10.08
N GLY A 65 -28.31 -3.38 10.62
CA GLY A 65 -28.52 -4.80 10.91
C GLY A 65 -29.59 -5.02 11.98
N ALA A 66 -30.16 -6.23 11.99
CA ALA A 66 -31.15 -6.62 12.98
C ALA A 66 -30.57 -6.57 14.41
N VAL A 67 -31.26 -5.89 15.33
CA VAL A 67 -30.92 -5.89 16.75
C VAL A 67 -31.55 -7.13 17.38
N VAL A 68 -30.72 -8.02 17.91
CA VAL A 68 -31.19 -9.24 18.59
C VAL A 68 -31.38 -8.94 20.07
N ALA A 69 -32.57 -9.25 20.59
CA ALA A 69 -32.83 -9.22 22.02
C ALA A 69 -32.21 -10.45 22.69
N GLY A 70 -31.51 -10.26 23.80
CA GLY A 70 -30.92 -11.35 24.56
C GLY A 70 -29.95 -10.89 25.65
N PRO A 71 -29.48 -11.80 26.51
CA PRO A 71 -28.48 -11.48 27.52
C PRO A 71 -27.25 -10.81 26.89
N GLY A 72 -26.88 -9.64 27.41
CA GLY A 72 -25.72 -8.88 26.91
C GLY A 72 -25.98 -7.99 25.68
N ALA A 73 -27.17 -8.01 25.08
CA ALA A 73 -27.50 -7.20 23.90
C ALA A 73 -27.30 -5.68 24.14
N TRP A 74 -27.65 -5.19 25.34
CA TRP A 74 -27.43 -3.80 25.77
C TRP A 74 -25.96 -3.39 25.87
N ARG A 75 -25.08 -4.31 26.30
CA ARG A 75 -23.62 -4.03 26.31
C ARG A 75 -23.06 -4.00 24.88
N ALA A 76 -23.56 -4.89 24.02
CA ALA A 76 -23.15 -4.99 22.63
C ALA A 76 -23.68 -3.85 21.73
N SER A 77 -24.64 -3.04 22.20
CA SER A 77 -25.13 -1.86 21.48
C SER A 77 -24.34 -0.58 21.75
N GLY A 78 -23.66 -0.48 22.90
CA GLY A 78 -22.97 0.74 23.34
C GLY A 78 -21.44 0.72 23.20
N LEU A 79 -20.84 -0.45 22.93
CA LEU A 79 -19.39 -0.57 22.76
C LEU A 79 -19.00 -0.54 21.27
N PRO A 80 -17.94 0.18 20.89
CA PRO A 80 -17.38 0.11 19.55
C PRO A 80 -16.97 -1.33 19.21
N ARG A 81 -17.29 -1.77 17.98
CA ARG A 81 -16.81 -3.02 17.40
C ARG A 81 -15.53 -2.78 16.62
#